data_AF-A0A2H5W0U6-F1
#
_entry.id   AF-A0A2H5W0U6-F1
#
_cell.length_a   1.000
_cell.length_b   1.000
_cell.length_c   1.000
_cell.angle_alpha   90.00
_cell.angle_beta   90.00
_cell.angle_gamma   90.00
#
_symmetry.space_group_name_H-M   'P 1'
#
loop_
_entity.id
_entity.type
_entity.pdbx_description
1 polymer ?
#
loop_
_entity_poly.entity_id
_entity_poly.type
_entity_poly.pdbx_seq_one_letter_code
_entity_poly.pdbx_strand_id
1 'polypeptide(L)'
;MRLTRAFLRRGMAVGMILAAPPALWVPSARPGRSQPGQIDQLIEQRDRSGRIVARLRVTSGASPGEFGFEIEDLVRSTRATGRGKVSEALMDVQIVESRSRMRVGLRTEAGQGTDRDPRITLSLDRLEFHFVLDKRARSLIDELKSLAASGADDARLIPLARQLDTALRIRTGYRPFVEQVRASTASEILSTLRSLIVTVPYDEAGQNPALVTLRMFCGFFSLGWPSASSSTATSGIITRNRAVSVAYWGGRALPSAQGGSNCGPTIDCTTCFWSTVQNTCGPLSTLPEIACITMAAIEWFVCVLF
;
A
#
# COMPACT_ATOMS: atom_id res chain seq x y z
N MET A 1 24.01 65.38 -10.31
CA MET A 1 25.19 65.02 -9.48
C MET A 1 24.77 65.09 -8.01
N ARG A 2 24.93 63.99 -7.24
CA ARG A 2 24.82 63.75 -5.76
C ARG A 2 24.44 64.94 -4.84
N LEU A 3 23.72 64.84 -3.72
CA LEU A 3 22.98 63.84 -2.91
C LEU A 3 22.37 64.64 -1.74
N THR A 4 21.20 64.31 -1.18
CA THR A 4 20.80 64.51 0.25
C THR A 4 19.38 63.94 0.46
N ARG A 5 19.23 62.70 0.95
CA ARG A 5 19.01 62.26 2.35
C ARG A 5 17.86 62.93 3.13
N ALA A 6 16.94 62.04 3.52
CA ALA A 6 16.02 62.06 4.68
C ALA A 6 14.77 62.95 4.61
N PHE A 7 13.59 62.34 4.64
CA PHE A 7 12.89 62.07 5.91
C PHE A 7 11.71 61.10 5.72
N LEU A 8 11.55 60.24 6.72
CA LEU A 8 10.57 59.16 6.84
C LEU A 8 9.12 59.67 6.91
N ARG A 9 8.17 58.90 6.35
CA ARG A 9 6.87 58.70 7.00
C ARG A 9 6.57 57.21 7.13
N ARG A 10 6.39 56.83 8.41
CA ARG A 10 5.96 55.54 8.92
C ARG A 10 4.61 55.15 8.32
N GLY A 11 4.51 53.91 7.85
CA GLY A 11 3.25 53.26 7.50
C GLY A 11 3.44 51.75 7.52
N MET A 12 3.09 51.14 8.64
CA MET A 12 2.76 49.71 8.84
C MET A 12 3.62 48.68 8.09
N ALA A 13 4.59 48.11 8.80
CA ALA A 13 5.10 46.78 8.51
C ALA A 13 4.01 45.76 8.86
N VAL A 14 3.24 45.32 7.87
CA VAL A 14 2.60 44.01 7.93
C VAL A 14 3.72 43.00 7.78
N GLY A 15 4.05 42.31 8.88
CA GLY A 15 4.97 41.19 8.85
C GLY A 15 4.41 40.11 7.93
N MET A 16 4.87 40.06 6.68
CA MET A 16 4.86 38.84 5.91
C MET A 16 5.76 37.84 6.65
N ILE A 17 5.13 36.98 7.44
CA ILE A 17 5.72 35.70 7.81
C ILE A 17 5.86 34.94 6.48
N LEU A 18 7.08 34.97 5.92
CA LEU A 18 7.52 34.01 4.93
C LEU A 18 7.35 32.62 5.56
N ALA A 19 6.21 32.00 5.30
CA ALA A 19 6.02 30.58 5.54
C ALA A 19 7.13 29.86 4.78
N ALA A 20 8.07 29.29 5.52
CA ALA A 20 9.07 28.40 4.98
C ALA A 20 8.35 27.31 4.16
N PRO A 21 8.80 27.00 2.93
CA PRO A 21 8.17 25.96 2.14
C PRO A 21 8.27 24.62 2.88
N PRO A 22 7.26 23.74 2.79
CA PRO A 22 7.32 22.42 3.38
C PRO A 22 8.44 21.64 2.68
N ALA A 23 9.58 21.50 3.37
CA ALA A 23 10.75 20.81 2.85
C ALA A 23 10.42 19.33 2.61
N LEU A 24 10.40 18.98 1.33
CA LEU A 24 10.27 17.63 0.81
C LEU A 24 11.32 16.72 1.45
N TRP A 25 10.85 15.60 2.00
CA TRP A 25 11.67 14.53 2.54
C TRP A 25 12.39 13.85 1.37
N VAL A 26 13.71 13.75 1.43
CA VAL A 26 14.49 12.93 0.50
C VAL A 26 15.13 11.80 1.29
N PRO A 27 14.64 10.54 1.18
CA PRO A 27 15.30 9.39 1.77
C PRO A 27 16.58 9.05 1.00
N SER A 28 17.66 8.75 1.71
CA SER A 28 18.87 8.13 1.15
C SER A 28 18.98 6.70 1.69
N ALA A 29 18.68 5.72 0.84
CA ALA A 29 18.99 4.32 1.08
C ALA A 29 20.27 3.97 0.30
N ARG A 30 21.24 3.31 0.95
CA ARG A 30 22.37 2.67 0.27
C ARG A 30 22.09 1.17 0.23
N PRO A 31 21.82 0.57 -0.93
CA PRO A 31 21.73 -0.87 -1.04
C PRO A 31 23.12 -1.49 -0.92
N GLY A 32 23.23 -2.58 -0.15
CA GLY A 32 24.37 -3.49 -0.25
C GLY A 32 24.29 -4.25 -1.58
N ARG A 33 25.41 -4.41 -2.29
CA ARG A 33 25.48 -5.24 -3.51
C ARG A 33 25.20 -6.70 -3.16
N SER A 34 24.03 -7.21 -3.52
CA SER A 34 23.71 -8.64 -3.52
C SER A 34 23.97 -9.24 -4.91
N GLN A 35 24.50 -10.48 -4.94
CA GLN A 35 24.65 -11.26 -6.17
C GLN A 35 23.27 -11.73 -6.69
N PRO A 36 23.10 -11.95 -8.00
CA PRO A 36 21.88 -12.52 -8.55
C PRO A 36 21.57 -13.87 -7.85
N GLY A 37 20.42 -13.94 -7.17
CA GLY A 37 19.96 -15.15 -6.47
C GLY A 37 20.10 -15.15 -4.95
N GLN A 38 20.75 -14.15 -4.34
CA GLN A 38 20.86 -14.04 -2.87
C GLN A 38 19.97 -12.90 -2.34
N ILE A 39 18.96 -13.23 -1.53
CA ILE A 39 18.01 -12.29 -0.91
C ILE A 39 18.59 -11.76 0.42
N ASP A 40 19.88 -11.41 0.45
CA ASP A 40 20.48 -10.77 1.61
C ASP A 40 20.46 -9.27 1.40
N GLN A 41 19.47 -8.61 1.99
CA GLN A 41 19.27 -7.17 1.84
C GLN A 41 19.03 -6.51 3.19
N LEU A 42 19.76 -5.42 3.42
CA LEU A 42 19.60 -4.56 4.58
C LEU A 42 19.07 -3.20 4.13
N ILE A 43 17.92 -2.82 4.65
CA ILE A 43 17.27 -1.54 4.38
C ILE A 43 17.24 -0.78 5.70
N GLU A 44 17.79 0.43 5.70
CA GLU A 44 17.84 1.30 6.87
C GLU A 44 17.16 2.63 6.56
N GLN A 45 16.31 3.06 7.47
CA GLN A 45 15.76 4.41 7.46
C GLN A 45 16.56 5.27 8.43
N ARG A 46 17.00 6.45 7.98
CA ARG A 46 17.76 7.41 8.79
C ARG A 46 16.96 8.70 9.02
N ASP A 47 17.12 9.29 10.21
CA ASP A 47 16.61 10.63 10.49
C ASP A 47 17.53 11.72 9.89
N ARG A 48 17.15 12.99 10.09
CA ARG A 48 17.91 14.16 9.59
C ARG A 48 19.31 14.29 10.19
N SER A 49 19.58 13.66 11.33
CA SER A 49 20.90 13.62 11.95
C SER A 49 21.78 12.50 11.39
N GLY A 50 21.25 11.68 10.48
CA GLY A 50 21.93 10.51 9.92
C GLY A 50 21.83 9.26 10.80
N ARG A 51 21.15 9.33 11.95
CA ARG A 51 20.93 8.21 12.87
C ARG A 51 19.88 7.26 12.29
N ILE A 52 20.13 5.96 12.41
CA ILE A 52 19.19 4.92 12.00
C ILE A 52 17.99 4.94 12.96
N VAL A 53 16.78 5.03 12.40
CA VAL A 53 15.51 5.05 13.14
C VAL A 53 14.68 3.79 12.93
N ALA A 54 14.90 3.08 11.82
CA ALA A 54 14.29 1.79 11.57
C ALA A 54 15.16 0.95 10.65
N ARG A 55 15.00 -0.37 10.72
CA ARG A 55 15.74 -1.34 9.91
C ARG A 55 14.84 -2.49 9.48
N LEU A 56 15.02 -2.92 8.23
CA LEU A 56 14.52 -4.18 7.71
C LEU A 56 15.73 -4.99 7.22
N ARG A 57 15.91 -6.17 7.78
CA ARG A 57 16.85 -7.16 7.27
C ARG A 57 16.05 -8.28 6.61
N VAL A 58 16.32 -8.57 5.35
CA VAL A 58 15.79 -9.72 4.63
C VAL A 58 16.94 -10.68 4.37
N THR A 59 16.70 -11.97 4.57
CA THR A 59 17.67 -13.04 4.32
C THR A 59 17.02 -14.18 3.55
N SER A 60 17.80 -14.88 2.73
CA SER A 60 17.34 -16.12 2.11
C SER A 60 16.93 -17.16 3.16
N GLY A 61 15.89 -17.95 2.86
CA GLY A 61 15.41 -19.05 3.69
C GLY A 61 16.13 -20.37 3.40
N ALA A 62 15.66 -21.44 4.03
CA ALA A 62 16.26 -22.77 3.91
C ALA A 62 15.99 -23.47 2.56
N SER A 63 14.90 -23.08 1.88
CA SER A 63 14.48 -23.65 0.60
C SER A 63 14.26 -22.57 -0.47
N PRO A 64 14.26 -22.92 -1.77
CA PRO A 64 13.94 -21.99 -2.84
C PRO A 64 12.63 -21.24 -2.59
N GLY A 65 12.66 -19.92 -2.77
CA GLY A 65 11.50 -19.04 -2.58
C GLY A 65 11.16 -18.73 -1.12
N GLU A 66 11.82 -19.36 -0.15
CA GLU A 66 11.69 -19.00 1.27
C GLU A 66 12.61 -17.84 1.63
N PHE A 67 12.14 -16.99 2.54
CA PHE A 67 12.92 -15.88 3.08
C PHE A 67 12.57 -15.62 4.55
N GLY A 68 13.56 -15.20 5.32
CA GLY A 68 13.40 -14.66 6.67
C GLY A 68 13.51 -13.15 6.64
N PHE A 69 12.90 -12.48 7.62
CA PHE A 69 13.13 -11.05 7.80
C PHE A 69 12.98 -10.60 9.25
N GLU A 70 13.66 -9.51 9.57
CA GLU A 70 13.59 -8.84 10.87
C GLU A 70 13.31 -7.36 10.67
N ILE A 71 12.38 -6.84 11.47
CA ILE A 71 11.98 -5.43 11.47
C ILE A 71 12.30 -4.85 12.84
N GLU A 72 13.00 -3.74 12.85
CA GLU A 72 13.31 -2.98 14.07
C GLU A 72 12.84 -1.54 13.90
N ASP A 73 11.95 -1.10 14.78
CA ASP A 73 11.64 0.31 15.01
C ASP A 73 12.43 0.77 16.23
N LEU A 74 13.52 1.51 15.99
CA LEU A 74 14.43 1.96 17.04
C LEU A 74 13.86 3.14 17.84
N VAL A 75 12.88 3.85 17.27
CA VAL A 75 12.23 4.98 17.94
C VAL A 75 11.20 4.46 18.95
N ARG A 76 10.41 3.46 18.58
CA ARG A 76 9.40 2.84 19.45
C ARG A 76 9.92 1.66 20.27
N SER A 77 11.15 1.21 19.99
CA SER A 77 11.74 -0.01 20.56
C SER A 77 10.89 -1.26 20.28
N THR A 78 10.27 -1.32 19.10
CA THR A 78 9.44 -2.43 18.64
C THR A 78 10.26 -3.31 17.70
N ARG A 79 10.17 -4.64 17.87
CA ARG A 79 10.87 -5.60 17.02
C ARG A 79 9.92 -6.68 16.55
N ALA A 80 10.06 -7.09 15.31
CA ALA A 80 9.31 -8.22 14.77
C ALA A 80 10.21 -9.11 13.94
N THR A 81 9.91 -10.40 13.95
CA THR A 81 10.52 -11.39 13.07
C THR A 81 9.45 -11.92 12.15
N GLY A 82 9.80 -12.20 10.92
CA GLY A 82 8.89 -12.79 9.97
C GLY A 82 9.56 -13.80 9.06
N ARG A 83 8.68 -14.54 8.38
CA ARG A 83 9.04 -15.52 7.37
C ARG A 83 8.11 -15.34 6.19
N GLY A 84 8.60 -15.68 5.01
CA GLY A 84 7.75 -15.80 3.85
C GLY A 84 8.22 -16.89 2.90
N LYS A 85 7.33 -17.22 1.98
CA LYS A 85 7.54 -18.23 0.94
C LYS A 85 6.81 -17.80 -0.32
N VAL A 86 7.47 -17.89 -1.46
CA VAL A 86 6.86 -17.71 -2.78
C VAL A 86 7.20 -18.93 -3.62
N SER A 87 6.17 -19.65 -4.04
CA SER A 87 6.24 -20.74 -5.00
C SER A 87 5.03 -20.68 -5.92
N GLU A 88 4.97 -21.57 -6.91
CA GLU A 88 3.82 -21.67 -7.82
C GLU A 88 2.50 -21.96 -7.09
N ALA A 89 2.56 -22.69 -5.97
CA ALA A 89 1.38 -23.15 -5.23
C ALA A 89 1.08 -22.33 -3.96
N LEU A 90 2.04 -21.57 -3.44
CA LEU A 90 1.91 -20.82 -2.19
C LEU A 90 2.67 -19.51 -2.22
N MET A 91 1.99 -18.43 -1.86
CA MET A 91 2.60 -17.19 -1.41
C MET A 91 2.20 -16.96 0.05
N ASP A 92 3.14 -16.99 0.99
CA ASP A 92 2.88 -16.82 2.43
C ASP A 92 3.83 -15.77 3.01
N VAL A 93 3.32 -14.93 3.91
CA VAL A 93 4.09 -14.01 4.75
C VAL A 93 3.46 -14.00 6.12
N GLN A 94 4.29 -14.17 7.14
CA GLN A 94 3.87 -14.08 8.55
C GLN A 94 4.85 -13.21 9.32
N ILE A 95 4.31 -12.32 10.13
CA ILE A 95 5.06 -11.49 11.08
C ILE A 95 4.64 -11.87 12.49
N VAL A 96 5.62 -11.96 13.38
CA VAL A 96 5.43 -12.13 14.82
C VAL A 96 6.09 -10.95 15.53
N GLU A 97 5.28 -10.17 16.26
CA GLU A 97 5.80 -9.12 17.14
C GLU A 97 6.50 -9.75 18.35
N SER A 98 7.67 -9.25 18.72
CA SER A 98 8.54 -9.93 19.68
C SER A 98 7.96 -9.93 21.09
N ARG A 99 7.34 -8.82 21.54
CA ARG A 99 6.88 -8.64 22.93
C ARG A 99 5.53 -9.32 23.18
N SER A 100 4.52 -8.94 22.41
CA SER A 100 3.14 -9.41 22.51
C SER A 100 2.94 -10.79 21.87
N ARG A 101 3.88 -11.25 21.04
CA ARG A 101 3.76 -12.48 20.23
C ARG A 101 2.58 -12.45 19.27
N MET A 102 2.01 -11.28 19.03
CA MET A 102 0.94 -11.05 18.06
C MET A 102 1.41 -11.47 16.68
N ARG A 103 0.53 -12.15 15.95
CA ARG A 103 0.80 -12.67 14.61
C ARG A 103 -0.07 -11.99 13.59
N VAL A 104 0.51 -11.57 12.48
CA VAL A 104 -0.24 -11.07 11.32
C VAL A 104 0.29 -11.73 10.05
N GLY A 105 -0.61 -12.14 9.16
CA GLY A 105 -0.26 -13.00 8.02
C GLY A 105 -1.05 -12.71 6.75
N LEU A 106 -0.43 -13.01 5.61
CA LEU A 106 -1.02 -13.08 4.27
C LEU A 106 -0.66 -14.44 3.70
N ARG A 107 -1.65 -15.18 3.23
CA ARG A 107 -1.46 -16.44 2.54
C ARG A 107 -2.32 -16.49 1.28
N THR A 108 -1.69 -16.66 0.13
CA THR A 108 -2.35 -16.87 -1.15
C THR A 108 -2.04 -18.27 -1.67
N GLU A 109 -3.08 -19.01 -2.03
CA GLU A 109 -2.99 -20.40 -2.50
C GLU A 109 -3.66 -20.53 -3.87
N ALA A 110 -3.07 -21.33 -4.76
CA ALA A 110 -3.57 -21.51 -6.13
C ALA A 110 -4.92 -22.26 -6.22
N GLY A 111 -5.38 -22.85 -5.12
CA GLY A 111 -6.39 -23.92 -5.15
C GLY A 111 -5.75 -25.27 -5.49
N GLN A 112 -6.33 -26.37 -5.00
CA GLN A 112 -5.87 -27.73 -5.32
C GLN A 112 -6.96 -28.51 -6.08
N GLY A 113 -6.61 -29.07 -7.24
CA GLY A 113 -7.53 -29.80 -8.11
C GLY A 113 -8.19 -28.93 -9.18
N THR A 114 -9.03 -29.54 -10.02
CA THR A 114 -9.65 -28.91 -11.20
C THR A 114 -10.71 -27.85 -10.87
N ASP A 115 -11.27 -27.87 -9.67
CA ASP A 115 -12.43 -27.06 -9.29
C ASP A 115 -12.19 -26.14 -8.07
N ARG A 116 -10.93 -25.95 -7.64
CA ARG A 116 -10.65 -25.09 -6.49
C ARG A 116 -10.11 -23.74 -6.91
N ASP A 117 -10.87 -22.72 -6.57
CA ASP A 117 -10.53 -21.32 -6.81
C ASP A 117 -9.36 -20.85 -5.95
N PRO A 118 -8.54 -19.90 -6.45
CA PRO A 118 -7.51 -19.26 -5.65
C PRO A 118 -8.09 -18.60 -4.40
N ARG A 119 -7.34 -18.65 -3.30
CA ARG A 119 -7.75 -18.08 -2.02
C ARG A 119 -6.68 -17.17 -1.46
N ILE A 120 -7.07 -16.00 -0.99
CA ILE A 120 -6.22 -15.09 -0.21
C ILE A 120 -6.75 -15.04 1.20
N THR A 121 -5.93 -15.41 2.17
CA THR A 121 -6.23 -15.40 3.60
C THR A 121 -5.39 -14.34 4.28
N LEU A 122 -6.05 -13.44 4.99
CA LEU A 122 -5.42 -12.50 5.90
C LEU A 122 -5.65 -12.98 7.32
N SER A 123 -4.64 -12.91 8.18
CA SER A 123 -4.75 -13.37 9.56
C SER A 123 -4.24 -12.34 10.57
N LEU A 124 -4.89 -12.32 11.73
CA LEU A 124 -4.49 -11.60 12.94
C LEU A 124 -4.71 -12.54 14.14
N ASP A 125 -3.65 -13.10 14.68
CA ASP A 125 -3.68 -14.17 15.70
C ASP A 125 -4.56 -15.36 15.28
N ARG A 126 -5.75 -15.49 15.87
CA ARG A 126 -6.75 -16.54 15.57
C ARG A 126 -7.84 -16.08 14.61
N LEU A 127 -7.85 -14.80 14.26
CA LEU A 127 -8.83 -14.21 13.37
C LEU A 127 -8.34 -14.33 11.94
N GLU A 128 -9.25 -14.72 11.05
CA GLU A 128 -8.97 -14.87 9.62
C GLU A 128 -10.04 -14.18 8.79
N PHE A 129 -9.62 -13.57 7.69
CA PHE A 129 -10.49 -13.11 6.62
C PHE A 129 -10.05 -13.74 5.30
N HIS A 130 -10.99 -14.19 4.49
CA HIS A 130 -10.70 -14.85 3.23
C HIS A 130 -11.34 -14.14 2.05
N PHE A 131 -10.54 -13.81 1.04
CA PHE A 131 -11.03 -13.62 -0.32
C PHE A 131 -11.05 -14.97 -1.02
N VAL A 132 -12.23 -15.41 -1.44
CA VAL A 132 -12.41 -16.58 -2.31
C VAL A 132 -12.61 -16.05 -3.72
N LEU A 133 -11.65 -16.31 -4.60
CA LEU A 133 -11.68 -15.80 -5.98
C LEU A 133 -12.44 -16.79 -6.88
N ASP A 134 -13.70 -16.99 -6.55
CA ASP A 134 -14.59 -17.87 -7.28
C ASP A 134 -14.83 -17.41 -8.73
N LYS A 135 -15.52 -18.24 -9.51
CA LYS A 135 -15.87 -17.90 -10.91
C LYS A 135 -16.56 -16.54 -11.02
N ARG A 136 -17.38 -16.17 -10.02
CA ARG A 136 -18.11 -14.89 -10.02
C ARG A 136 -17.17 -13.73 -9.74
N ALA A 137 -16.35 -13.80 -8.69
CA ALA A 137 -15.37 -12.79 -8.34
C ALA A 137 -14.37 -12.57 -9.49
N ARG A 138 -13.86 -13.64 -10.10
CA ARG A 138 -12.96 -13.57 -11.26
C ARG A 138 -13.62 -12.89 -12.46
N SER A 139 -14.84 -13.28 -12.80
CA SER A 139 -15.59 -12.65 -13.89
C SER A 139 -15.80 -11.15 -13.68
N LEU A 140 -16.05 -10.72 -12.44
CA LEU A 140 -16.22 -9.29 -12.11
C LEU A 140 -14.90 -8.51 -12.19
N ILE A 141 -13.79 -9.12 -11.76
CA ILE A 141 -12.45 -8.53 -11.89
C ILE A 141 -12.07 -8.40 -13.36
N ASP A 142 -12.37 -9.39 -14.19
CA ASP A 142 -12.08 -9.33 -15.63
C ASP A 142 -12.98 -8.33 -16.36
N GLU A 143 -14.24 -8.21 -15.96
CA GLU A 143 -15.12 -7.13 -16.41
C GLU A 143 -14.53 -5.76 -16.03
N LEU A 144 -14.03 -5.60 -14.79
CA LEU A 144 -13.39 -4.37 -14.35
C LEU A 144 -12.17 -4.03 -15.21
N LYS A 145 -11.31 -5.01 -15.52
CA LYS A 145 -10.17 -4.80 -16.44
C LYS A 145 -10.64 -4.32 -17.82
N SER A 146 -11.68 -4.95 -18.37
CA SER A 146 -12.23 -4.57 -19.69
C SER A 146 -12.84 -3.16 -19.69
N LEU A 147 -13.60 -2.82 -18.66
CA LEU A 147 -14.18 -1.48 -18.51
C LEU A 147 -13.11 -0.41 -18.30
N ALA A 148 -12.08 -0.72 -17.51
CA ALA A 148 -10.98 0.19 -17.28
C ALA A 148 -10.15 0.44 -18.55
N ALA A 149 -9.89 -0.61 -19.33
CA ALA A 149 -9.18 -0.49 -20.61
C ALA A 149 -9.95 0.32 -21.66
N SER A 150 -11.29 0.28 -21.62
CA SER A 150 -12.16 0.98 -22.57
C SER A 150 -12.57 2.39 -22.12
N GLY A 151 -12.17 2.83 -20.93
CA GLY A 151 -12.54 4.14 -20.40
C GLY A 151 -14.03 4.28 -20.11
N ALA A 152 -14.67 3.21 -19.59
CA ALA A 152 -16.09 3.19 -19.28
C ALA A 152 -16.50 4.27 -18.27
N ASP A 153 -17.77 4.68 -18.33
CA ASP A 153 -18.34 5.72 -17.46
C ASP A 153 -18.84 5.19 -16.11
N ASP A 154 -19.16 6.12 -15.21
CA ASP A 154 -19.64 5.86 -13.85
C ASP A 154 -20.92 4.99 -13.81
N ALA A 155 -21.77 5.10 -14.84
CA ALA A 155 -23.01 4.34 -14.93
C ALA A 155 -22.75 2.83 -15.03
N ARG A 156 -21.62 2.42 -15.62
CA ARG A 156 -21.19 1.02 -15.66
C ARG A 156 -20.28 0.64 -14.50
N LEU A 157 -19.41 1.56 -14.06
CA LEU A 157 -18.41 1.29 -13.02
C LEU A 157 -19.03 1.16 -11.61
N ILE A 158 -20.00 2.01 -11.26
CA ILE A 158 -20.61 2.00 -9.91
C ILE A 158 -21.37 0.69 -9.63
N PRO A 159 -22.23 0.17 -10.53
CA PRO A 159 -22.86 -1.14 -10.33
C PRO A 159 -21.84 -2.26 -10.21
N LEU A 160 -20.75 -2.23 -10.98
CA LEU A 160 -19.68 -3.22 -10.89
C LEU A 160 -18.98 -3.18 -9.53
N ALA A 161 -18.70 -1.99 -8.99
CA ALA A 161 -18.12 -1.83 -7.66
C ALA A 161 -18.99 -2.47 -6.56
N ARG A 162 -20.32 -2.32 -6.64
CA ARG A 162 -21.26 -2.94 -5.70
C ARG A 162 -21.32 -4.46 -5.83
N GLN A 163 -21.21 -4.98 -7.05
CA GLN A 163 -21.14 -6.43 -7.28
C GLN A 163 -19.83 -7.00 -6.74
N LEU A 164 -18.70 -6.31 -6.93
CA LEU A 164 -17.40 -6.69 -6.36
C LEU A 164 -17.41 -6.66 -4.83
N ASP A 165 -18.03 -5.64 -4.21
CA ASP A 165 -18.22 -5.59 -2.76
C ASP A 165 -18.91 -6.82 -2.21
N THR A 166 -19.98 -7.25 -2.89
CA THR A 166 -20.76 -8.41 -2.48
C THR A 166 -19.96 -9.70 -2.64
N ALA A 167 -19.29 -9.87 -3.79
CA ALA A 167 -18.50 -11.06 -4.09
C ALA A 167 -17.27 -11.21 -3.18
N LEU A 168 -16.57 -10.11 -2.91
CA LEU A 168 -15.33 -10.09 -2.12
C LEU A 168 -15.56 -9.72 -0.64
N ARG A 169 -16.81 -9.46 -0.23
CA ARG A 169 -17.20 -9.05 1.13
C ARG A 169 -16.38 -7.86 1.64
N ILE A 170 -16.17 -6.86 0.78
CA ILE A 170 -15.21 -5.77 1.03
C ILE A 170 -15.65 -4.95 2.25
N ARG A 171 -16.88 -4.43 2.27
CA ARG A 171 -17.40 -3.64 3.40
C ARG A 171 -17.82 -4.49 4.58
N THR A 172 -18.37 -5.67 4.36
CA THR A 172 -19.02 -6.48 5.41
C THR A 172 -18.07 -7.44 6.13
N GLY A 173 -16.90 -7.72 5.57
CA GLY A 173 -15.92 -8.61 6.21
C GLY A 173 -14.51 -8.02 6.23
N TYR A 174 -13.99 -7.62 5.07
CA TYR A 174 -12.62 -7.17 4.95
C TYR A 174 -12.34 -5.85 5.70
N ARG A 175 -13.21 -4.84 5.53
CA ARG A 175 -13.08 -3.56 6.25
C ARG A 175 -13.05 -3.75 7.78
N PRO A 176 -14.02 -4.43 8.43
CA PRO A 176 -13.96 -4.70 9.87
C PRO A 176 -12.68 -5.41 10.30
N PHE A 177 -12.20 -6.36 9.51
CA PHE A 177 -10.96 -7.09 9.80
C PHE A 177 -9.73 -6.16 9.76
N VAL A 178 -9.60 -5.30 8.74
CA VAL A 178 -8.50 -4.33 8.65
C VAL A 178 -8.58 -3.27 9.76
N GLU A 179 -9.79 -2.87 10.17
CA GLU A 179 -9.99 -1.97 11.31
C GLU A 179 -9.50 -2.61 12.63
N GLN A 180 -9.70 -3.92 12.82
CA GLN A 180 -9.14 -4.66 13.95
C GLN A 180 -7.61 -4.73 13.91
N VAL A 181 -7.02 -4.95 12.73
CA VAL A 181 -5.55 -4.90 12.54
C VAL A 181 -5.00 -3.51 12.86
N ARG A 182 -5.71 -2.44 12.45
CA ARG A 182 -5.32 -1.06 12.75
C ARG A 182 -5.38 -0.74 14.24
N ALA A 183 -6.32 -1.34 14.96
CA ALA A 183 -6.46 -1.19 16.40
C ALA A 183 -5.47 -2.05 17.22
N SER A 184 -4.66 -2.90 16.57
CA SER A 184 -3.74 -3.82 17.23
C SER A 184 -2.27 -3.36 17.15
N THR A 185 -1.39 -4.01 17.91
CA THR A 185 0.06 -3.74 17.87
C THR A 185 0.70 -4.08 16.52
N ALA A 186 0.04 -4.91 15.70
CA ALA A 186 0.47 -5.20 14.34
C ALA A 186 0.53 -3.93 13.47
N SER A 187 -0.34 -2.95 13.71
CA SER A 187 -0.39 -1.70 12.93
C SER A 187 0.93 -0.94 12.95
N GLU A 188 1.63 -0.91 14.09
CA GLU A 188 2.91 -0.21 14.22
C GLU A 188 3.99 -0.88 13.37
N ILE A 189 4.09 -2.20 13.44
CA ILE A 189 5.07 -2.98 12.67
C ILE A 189 4.78 -2.86 11.18
N LEU A 190 3.51 -2.96 10.77
CA LEU A 190 3.08 -2.79 9.39
C LEU A 190 3.43 -1.40 8.87
N SER A 191 3.24 -0.37 9.69
CA SER A 191 3.61 1.01 9.36
C SER A 191 5.12 1.15 9.16
N THR A 192 5.93 0.58 10.06
CA THR A 192 7.40 0.65 9.97
C THR A 192 7.93 -0.18 8.79
N LEU A 193 7.39 -1.37 8.58
CA LEU A 193 7.72 -2.20 7.42
C LEU A 193 7.43 -1.45 6.11
N ARG A 194 6.25 -0.83 6.01
CA ARG A 194 5.87 -0.03 4.87
C ARG A 194 6.83 1.15 4.65
N SER A 195 7.15 1.90 5.71
CA SER A 195 8.05 3.06 5.57
C SER A 195 9.43 2.66 5.09
N LEU A 196 9.94 1.51 5.55
CA LEU A 196 11.22 0.95 5.10
C LEU A 196 11.17 0.57 3.63
N ILE A 197 10.14 -0.17 3.20
CA ILE A 197 10.04 -0.66 1.82
C ILE A 197 9.84 0.46 0.78
N VAL A 198 9.19 1.56 1.18
CA VAL A 198 9.03 2.78 0.36
C VAL A 198 10.37 3.43 0.04
N THR A 199 11.40 3.24 0.89
CA THR A 199 12.73 3.82 0.64
C THR A 199 13.52 3.10 -0.45
N VAL A 200 13.08 1.90 -0.85
CA VAL A 200 13.73 1.13 -1.92
C VAL A 200 13.15 1.55 -3.27
N PRO A 201 13.99 1.94 -4.25
CA PRO A 201 13.54 2.25 -5.60
C PRO A 201 12.65 1.14 -6.18
N TYR A 202 11.66 1.53 -6.98
CA TYR A 202 10.65 0.59 -7.45
C TYR A 202 11.26 -0.55 -8.28
N ASP A 203 12.15 -0.23 -9.22
CA ASP A 203 12.79 -1.21 -10.10
C ASP A 203 13.65 -2.22 -9.32
N GLU A 204 14.35 -1.75 -8.28
CA GLU A 204 15.17 -2.60 -7.42
C GLU A 204 14.30 -3.54 -6.58
N ALA A 205 13.23 -3.00 -5.99
CA ALA A 205 12.33 -3.82 -5.21
C ALA A 205 11.53 -4.81 -6.06
N GLY A 206 11.22 -4.48 -7.31
CA GLY A 206 10.57 -5.38 -8.27
C GLY A 206 11.40 -6.60 -8.63
N GLN A 207 12.73 -6.51 -8.52
CA GLN A 207 13.65 -7.64 -8.74
C GLN A 207 13.79 -8.55 -7.51
N ASN A 208 13.31 -8.11 -6.33
CA ASN A 208 13.39 -8.89 -5.10
C ASN A 208 12.00 -9.48 -4.74
N PRO A 209 11.79 -10.81 -4.91
CA PRO A 209 10.49 -11.43 -4.63
C PRO A 209 10.05 -11.28 -3.18
N ALA A 210 10.98 -11.22 -2.22
CA ALA A 210 10.65 -10.97 -0.82
C ALA A 210 10.09 -9.54 -0.64
N LEU A 211 10.72 -8.53 -1.23
CA LEU A 211 10.22 -7.15 -1.14
C LEU A 211 8.88 -6.98 -1.85
N VAL A 212 8.68 -7.59 -3.03
CA VAL A 212 7.37 -7.60 -3.72
C VAL A 212 6.30 -8.21 -2.82
N THR A 213 6.59 -9.33 -2.17
CA THR A 213 5.64 -10.01 -1.28
C THR A 213 5.35 -9.18 -0.03
N LEU A 214 6.37 -8.59 0.59
CA LEU A 214 6.21 -7.69 1.73
C LEU A 214 5.45 -6.41 1.36
N ARG A 215 5.57 -5.91 0.12
CA ARG A 215 4.75 -4.79 -0.38
C ARG A 215 3.27 -5.15 -0.43
N MET A 216 2.94 -6.27 -1.06
CA MET A 216 1.55 -6.75 -1.14
C MET A 216 0.97 -7.00 0.25
N PHE A 217 1.75 -7.63 1.13
CA PHE A 217 1.41 -7.81 2.54
C PHE A 217 1.00 -6.48 3.18
N CYS A 218 1.86 -5.46 3.12
CA CYS A 218 1.54 -4.14 3.64
C CYS A 218 0.29 -3.52 2.99
N GLY A 219 0.12 -3.68 1.68
CA GLY A 219 -1.02 -3.14 0.92
C GLY A 219 -2.37 -3.61 1.45
N PHE A 220 -2.52 -4.92 1.73
CA PHE A 220 -3.75 -5.48 2.30
C PHE A 220 -4.12 -4.95 3.68
N PHE A 221 -3.19 -4.36 4.44
CA PHE A 221 -3.48 -3.81 5.77
C PHE A 221 -3.44 -2.27 5.81
N SER A 222 -3.16 -1.64 4.67
CA SER A 222 -2.82 -0.22 4.57
C SER A 222 -3.93 0.68 4.04
N LEU A 223 -5.07 0.12 3.65
CA LEU A 223 -6.12 0.88 2.98
C LEU A 223 -6.72 1.96 3.88
N GLY A 224 -6.64 3.20 3.40
CA GLY A 224 -7.31 4.34 4.02
C GLY A 224 -8.82 4.25 3.79
N TRP A 225 -9.54 3.75 4.79
CA TRP A 225 -11.00 3.81 4.79
C TRP A 225 -11.43 5.21 5.25
N PRO A 226 -12.28 5.94 4.51
CA PRO A 226 -12.90 7.13 5.03
C PRO A 226 -13.80 6.80 6.23
N SER A 227 -13.87 7.74 7.17
CA SER A 227 -14.69 7.65 8.37
C SER A 227 -16.15 7.37 7.98
N ALA A 228 -16.85 6.55 8.78
CA ALA A 228 -18.21 6.05 8.48
C ALA A 228 -19.31 7.11 8.28
N SER A 229 -18.99 8.41 8.33
CA SER A 229 -19.93 9.52 8.12
C SER A 229 -20.14 9.92 6.64
N SER A 230 -19.38 9.38 5.67
CA SER A 230 -19.59 9.70 4.24
C SER A 230 -20.51 8.70 3.54
N SER A 231 -21.81 8.77 3.84
CA SER A 231 -22.82 7.84 3.29
C SER A 231 -23.44 8.25 1.94
N THR A 232 -22.79 9.11 1.15
CA THR A 232 -23.37 9.61 -0.11
C THR A 232 -22.39 9.50 -1.27
N ALA A 233 -22.45 8.38 -1.99
CA ALA A 233 -21.95 8.28 -3.35
C ALA A 233 -22.91 9.05 -4.29
N THR A 234 -22.69 10.36 -4.45
CA THR A 234 -23.40 11.18 -5.46
C THR A 234 -22.52 11.39 -6.69
N SER A 235 -23.14 11.35 -7.88
CA SER A 235 -22.49 11.34 -9.21
C SER A 235 -21.58 12.53 -9.55
N GLY A 236 -21.48 13.53 -8.68
CA GLY A 236 -20.50 14.61 -8.82
C GLY A 236 -19.11 14.27 -8.29
N ILE A 237 -18.89 13.10 -7.69
CA ILE A 237 -17.70 12.84 -6.86
C ILE A 237 -16.46 12.44 -7.67
N ILE A 238 -16.58 11.77 -8.84
CA ILE A 238 -15.38 11.33 -9.58
C ILE A 238 -14.67 12.49 -10.30
N THR A 239 -15.40 13.55 -10.69
CA THR A 239 -14.79 14.80 -11.19
C THR A 239 -14.51 15.85 -10.09
N ARG A 240 -15.20 15.81 -8.94
CA ARG A 240 -15.07 16.81 -7.86
C ARG A 240 -14.21 16.36 -6.67
N ASN A 241 -13.86 15.07 -6.56
CA ASN A 241 -12.75 14.59 -5.73
C ASN A 241 -11.38 15.07 -6.25
N ARG A 242 -11.33 15.73 -7.42
CA ARG A 242 -10.16 16.50 -7.88
C ARG A 242 -9.82 17.73 -7.02
N ALA A 243 -10.70 18.23 -6.15
CA ALA A 243 -10.45 19.49 -5.43
C ALA A 243 -10.72 19.52 -3.92
N VAL A 244 -11.59 18.67 -3.37
CA VAL A 244 -12.05 18.85 -1.96
C VAL A 244 -11.45 17.85 -0.97
N SER A 245 -10.88 16.74 -1.42
CA SER A 245 -10.11 15.83 -0.54
C SER A 245 -8.71 16.33 -0.20
N VAL A 246 -8.37 17.58 -0.55
CA VAL A 246 -7.03 18.17 -0.34
C VAL A 246 -7.03 19.22 0.79
N ALA A 247 -8.14 19.86 1.09
CA ALA A 247 -8.14 21.00 2.02
C ALA A 247 -8.13 20.61 3.52
N TYR A 248 -8.49 19.37 3.88
CA TYR A 248 -8.38 18.85 5.26
C TYR A 248 -7.37 17.69 5.40
N TRP A 249 -6.75 17.26 4.30
CA TRP A 249 -5.74 16.20 4.27
C TRP A 249 -4.33 16.81 4.22
N GLY A 250 -4.07 17.73 5.16
CA GLY A 250 -2.76 18.36 5.31
C GLY A 250 -1.68 17.33 5.60
N GLY A 251 -0.99 16.86 4.56
CA GLY A 251 0.37 16.33 4.66
C GLY A 251 0.62 14.86 4.34
N ARG A 252 -0.35 14.07 3.85
CA ARG A 252 -0.08 12.69 3.39
C ARG A 252 -0.94 12.34 2.18
N ALA A 253 -0.31 12.25 1.01
CA ALA A 253 -0.87 11.54 -0.13
C ALA A 253 -1.40 10.18 0.34
N LEU A 254 -2.60 9.77 -0.12
CA LEU A 254 -3.04 8.38 0.00
C LEU A 254 -1.91 7.52 -0.54
N PRO A 255 -1.20 6.77 0.30
CA PRO A 255 -0.15 5.93 -0.22
C PRO A 255 -0.89 4.74 -0.81
N SER A 256 -0.81 4.62 -2.14
CA SER A 256 -1.19 3.41 -2.85
C SER A 256 -0.49 2.20 -2.21
N ALA A 257 -1.00 1.02 -2.50
CA ALA A 257 -0.42 -0.28 -2.18
C ALA A 257 1.06 -0.47 -2.57
N GLN A 258 1.66 0.49 -3.27
CA GLN A 258 3.00 0.37 -3.84
C GLN A 258 4.08 1.20 -3.13
N GLY A 259 3.75 1.93 -2.07
CA GLY A 259 4.75 2.79 -1.43
C GLY A 259 5.30 3.88 -2.35
N GLY A 260 4.48 4.27 -3.33
CA GLY A 260 4.79 5.19 -4.41
C GLY A 260 3.69 4.99 -5.42
N SER A 261 2.68 5.84 -5.40
CA SER A 261 1.67 5.82 -6.44
C SER A 261 2.29 6.39 -7.71
N ASN A 262 2.36 5.60 -8.78
CA ASN A 262 2.36 6.18 -10.13
C ASN A 262 1.08 7.02 -10.37
N CYS A 263 0.07 6.81 -9.54
CA CYS A 263 -1.14 7.63 -9.47
C CYS A 263 -0.87 8.89 -8.65
N GLY A 264 -0.39 9.93 -9.32
CA GLY A 264 -0.35 11.28 -8.75
C GLY A 264 -1.76 11.79 -8.40
N PRO A 265 -1.89 12.94 -7.71
CA PRO A 265 -3.16 13.50 -7.26
C PRO A 265 -4.17 13.86 -8.36
N THR A 266 -3.83 13.64 -9.63
CA THR A 266 -4.60 14.03 -10.82
C THR A 266 -5.15 12.86 -11.64
N ILE A 267 -4.72 11.62 -11.37
CA ILE A 267 -5.13 10.42 -12.10
C ILE A 267 -6.41 9.86 -11.49
N ASP A 268 -7.43 9.57 -12.31
CA ASP A 268 -8.68 8.99 -11.82
C ASP A 268 -8.48 7.52 -11.36
N CYS A 269 -9.39 7.05 -10.49
CA CYS A 269 -9.30 5.73 -9.86
C CYS A 269 -9.20 4.59 -10.87
N THR A 270 -9.92 4.68 -11.99
CA THR A 270 -10.03 3.62 -13.00
C THR A 270 -8.76 3.56 -13.86
N THR A 271 -8.23 4.71 -14.27
CA THR A 271 -6.93 4.83 -14.94
C THR A 271 -5.80 4.33 -14.03
N CYS A 272 -5.86 4.65 -12.74
CA CYS A 272 -4.89 4.17 -11.75
C CYS A 272 -4.92 2.65 -11.60
N PHE A 273 -6.12 2.05 -11.50
CA PHE A 273 -6.30 0.61 -11.48
C PHE A 273 -5.70 -0.04 -12.73
N TRP A 274 -6.03 0.47 -13.91
CA TRP A 274 -5.54 -0.09 -15.18
C TRP A 274 -4.01 -0.05 -15.27
N SER A 275 -3.40 1.09 -14.94
CA SER A 275 -1.94 1.23 -14.92
C SER A 275 -1.28 0.26 -13.95
N THR A 276 -1.89 0.06 -12.77
CA THR A 276 -1.41 -0.90 -11.75
C THR A 276 -1.46 -2.34 -12.28
N VAL A 277 -2.58 -2.74 -12.89
CA VAL A 277 -2.73 -4.09 -13.46
C VAL A 277 -1.66 -4.34 -14.53
N GLN A 278 -1.44 -3.39 -15.44
CA GLN A 278 -0.49 -3.58 -16.54
C GLN A 278 0.97 -3.53 -16.11
N ASN A 279 1.36 -2.51 -15.35
CA ASN A 279 2.77 -2.19 -15.10
C ASN A 279 3.32 -2.77 -13.80
N THR A 280 2.43 -3.15 -12.87
CA THR A 280 2.83 -3.67 -11.56
C THR A 280 2.43 -5.12 -11.39
N CYS A 281 1.18 -5.47 -11.67
CA CYS A 281 0.72 -6.84 -11.43
C CYS A 281 1.09 -7.81 -12.56
N GLY A 282 0.94 -7.41 -13.83
CA GLY A 282 1.18 -8.25 -15.00
C GLY A 282 2.58 -8.89 -15.10
N PRO A 283 3.67 -8.22 -14.68
CA PRO A 283 5.00 -8.83 -14.68
C PRO A 283 5.25 -9.88 -13.59
N LEU A 284 4.31 -10.08 -12.66
CA LEU A 284 4.48 -10.99 -11.52
C LEU A 284 4.16 -12.44 -11.87
N SER A 285 4.60 -13.38 -11.03
CA SER A 285 4.16 -14.78 -11.13
C SER A 285 2.71 -14.96 -10.65
N THR A 286 2.10 -16.10 -10.97
CA THR A 286 0.65 -16.36 -10.83
C THR A 286 0.03 -15.91 -9.50
N LEU A 287 0.56 -16.33 -8.35
CA LEU A 287 -0.04 -16.00 -7.05
C LEU A 287 0.21 -14.55 -6.60
N PRO A 288 1.42 -14.01 -6.72
CA PRO A 288 1.66 -12.57 -6.60
C PRO A 288 0.77 -11.71 -7.51
N GLU A 289 0.59 -12.09 -8.77
CA GLU A 289 -0.27 -11.36 -9.71
C GLU A 289 -1.73 -11.35 -9.21
N ILE A 290 -2.27 -12.51 -8.83
CA ILE A 290 -3.61 -12.64 -8.28
C ILE A 290 -3.80 -11.76 -7.04
N ALA A 291 -2.84 -11.79 -6.12
CA ALA A 291 -2.87 -10.97 -4.91
C ALA A 291 -2.81 -9.46 -5.24
N CYS A 292 -1.94 -9.07 -6.17
CA CYS A 292 -1.78 -7.70 -6.64
C CYS A 292 -3.07 -7.16 -7.28
N ILE A 293 -3.68 -7.91 -8.19
CA ILE A 293 -4.93 -7.51 -8.87
C ILE A 293 -6.07 -7.41 -7.87
N THR A 294 -6.17 -8.35 -6.93
CA THR A 294 -7.24 -8.33 -5.91
C THR A 294 -7.12 -7.09 -5.02
N MET A 295 -5.91 -6.79 -4.56
CA MET A 295 -5.62 -5.58 -3.81
C MET A 295 -5.94 -4.30 -4.60
N ALA A 296 -5.53 -4.23 -5.87
CA ALA A 296 -5.82 -3.10 -6.75
C ALA A 296 -7.33 -2.91 -6.97
N ALA A 297 -8.09 -4.00 -7.12
CA ALA A 297 -9.55 -3.95 -7.25
C ALA A 297 -10.22 -3.42 -5.98
N ILE A 298 -9.70 -3.76 -4.80
CA ILE A 298 -10.18 -3.22 -3.53
C ILE A 298 -9.83 -1.74 -3.40
N GLU A 299 -8.62 -1.32 -3.77
CA GLU A 299 -8.24 0.10 -3.79
C GLU A 299 -9.13 0.92 -4.72
N TRP A 300 -9.37 0.40 -5.92
CA TRP A 300 -10.30 0.99 -6.88
C TRP A 300 -11.71 1.10 -6.31
N PHE A 301 -12.21 0.05 -5.66
CA PHE A 301 -13.52 0.04 -5.01
C PHE A 301 -13.65 1.16 -3.97
N VAL A 302 -12.64 1.30 -3.10
CA VAL A 302 -12.63 2.35 -2.08
C VAL A 302 -12.64 3.73 -2.74
N CYS A 303 -11.81 3.94 -3.76
CA CYS A 303 -11.67 5.21 -4.48
C CYS A 303 -12.93 5.62 -5.26
N VAL A 304 -13.67 4.65 -5.81
CA VAL A 304 -14.89 4.92 -6.60
C VAL A 304 -16.11 5.19 -5.72
N LEU A 305 -16.22 4.52 -4.57
CA LEU A 305 -17.43 4.62 -3.74
C LEU A 305 -17.30 5.53 -2.52
N PHE A 306 -16.10 6.01 -2.18
CA PHE A 306 -15.87 6.89 -1.06
C PHE A 306 -14.90 8.03 -1.36
#